data_AF-A0A934Z0H8-F1
#
_entry.id   AF-A0A934Z0H8-F1
#
_cell.length_a   1.000
_cell.length_b   1.000
_cell.length_c   1.000
_cell.angle_alpha   90.00
_cell.angle_beta   90.00
_cell.angle_gamma   90.00
#
_symmetry.space_group_name_H-M   'P 1'
#
loop_
_entity.id
_entity.type
_entity.pdbx_description
1 polymer ?
#
loop_
_entity_poly.entity_id
_entity_poly.type
_entity_poly.pdbx_seq_one_letter_code
_entity_poly.pdbx_strand_id
1 'polypeptide(L)'
;MLAVLFVSIAACSKPADDASKDAAAVPPAANAAADRVAPVDFGHEELEAYEKGIIAETELAVAAEAKAASAATPEARADAGQAKWESATIPEAAKVVGLSEGRYREVRGAINRAFENLDYQGKIDGPMAMDTILASPPLKARLTADPFGHLTPTAAAGLKGRLDRLTPLWIKYVRLTAASQ
;
A
#
# COMPACT_ATOMS: atom_id res chain seq x y z
N MET A 1 36.35 39.86 -8.29
CA MET A 1 37.61 39.27 -8.80
C MET A 1 37.44 37.76 -8.70
N LEU A 2 36.83 37.05 -9.65
CA LEU A 2 37.25 36.74 -11.03
C LEU A 2 38.72 36.24 -11.12
N ALA A 3 38.88 34.92 -11.17
CA ALA A 3 40.10 34.26 -11.63
C ALA A 3 39.71 33.38 -12.84
N VAL A 4 40.12 33.84 -14.01
CA VAL A 4 40.11 33.09 -15.27
C VAL A 4 41.54 32.60 -15.49
N LEU A 5 41.72 31.31 -15.79
CA LEU A 5 42.96 30.79 -16.36
C LEU A 5 42.61 29.77 -17.45
N PHE A 6 43.05 30.11 -18.66
CA PHE A 6 42.98 29.37 -19.91
C PHE A 6 44.21 28.44 -20.09
N VAL A 7 44.22 27.73 -21.23
CA VAL A 7 45.37 27.12 -21.96
C VAL A 7 45.56 25.63 -21.59
N SER A 8 45.57 24.61 -22.48
CA SER A 8 46.13 24.50 -23.85
C SER A 8 45.53 23.37 -24.70
N ILE A 9 45.82 23.43 -26.00
CA ILE A 9 45.38 22.64 -27.16
C ILE A 9 46.40 21.53 -27.49
N ALA A 10 45.93 20.36 -27.96
CA ALA A 10 46.59 19.44 -28.92
C ALA A 10 45.60 18.29 -29.22
N ALA A 11 45.37 17.76 -30.42
CA ALA A 11 45.83 18.01 -31.78
C ALA A 11 44.78 17.43 -32.76
N CYS A 12 44.68 17.99 -33.95
CA CYS A 12 43.83 17.55 -35.06
C CYS A 12 44.28 16.22 -35.67
N SER A 13 43.33 15.32 -35.96
CA SER A 13 43.37 14.38 -37.11
C SER A 13 41.94 14.03 -37.55
N LYS A 14 41.58 14.41 -38.78
CA LYS A 14 40.48 13.88 -39.62
C LYS A 14 40.98 14.03 -41.09
N PRO A 15 40.46 13.34 -42.13
CA PRO A 15 39.34 12.38 -42.24
C PRO A 15 39.68 11.10 -43.04
N ALA A 16 38.84 10.05 -43.06
CA ALA A 16 37.82 9.70 -44.06
C ALA A 16 37.47 8.19 -43.78
N ASP A 17 36.36 7.55 -44.10
CA ASP A 17 35.35 7.67 -45.15
C ASP A 17 34.05 6.94 -44.70
N ASP A 18 32.96 7.31 -45.38
CA ASP A 18 31.66 6.64 -45.55
C ASP A 18 31.33 5.34 -44.80
N ALA A 19 30.23 5.37 -44.03
CA ALA A 19 29.19 4.34 -44.13
C ALA A 19 27.87 4.78 -43.47
N SER A 20 26.81 4.68 -44.27
CA SER A 20 25.41 4.44 -43.90
C SER A 20 24.66 5.44 -43.01
N LYS A 21 23.78 6.19 -43.69
CA LYS A 21 22.49 6.62 -43.15
C LYS A 21 21.73 5.40 -42.63
N ASP A 22 21.59 5.29 -41.33
CA ASP A 22 20.43 4.63 -40.74
C ASP A 22 19.95 5.45 -39.56
N ALA A 23 18.69 5.87 -39.67
CA ALA A 23 17.98 6.59 -38.63
C ALA A 23 18.08 5.79 -37.32
N ALA A 24 18.66 6.42 -36.29
CA ALA A 24 18.58 5.89 -34.94
C ALA A 24 17.10 5.85 -34.55
N ALA A 25 16.48 4.68 -34.69
CA ALA A 25 15.22 4.37 -34.06
C ALA A 25 15.43 4.54 -32.56
N VAL A 26 14.82 5.59 -31.99
CA VAL A 26 14.67 5.74 -30.55
C VAL A 26 13.99 4.46 -30.06
N PRO A 27 14.64 3.63 -29.22
CA PRO A 27 13.95 2.49 -28.67
C PRO A 27 12.75 3.03 -27.90
N PRO A 28 11.53 2.48 -28.07
CA PRO A 28 10.42 2.87 -27.22
C PRO A 28 10.90 2.68 -25.79
N ALA A 29 10.72 3.73 -24.96
CA ALA A 29 10.97 3.65 -23.54
C ALA A 29 10.25 2.39 -23.06
N ALA A 30 11.05 1.35 -22.78
CA ALA A 30 10.56 0.18 -22.11
C ALA A 30 10.07 0.71 -20.78
N ASN A 31 8.75 0.85 -20.66
CA ASN A 31 8.11 0.96 -19.36
C ASN A 31 8.79 -0.11 -18.53
N ALA A 32 9.58 0.32 -17.54
CA ALA A 32 10.18 -0.58 -16.59
C ALA A 32 9.04 -1.50 -16.18
N ALA A 33 9.22 -2.80 -16.43
CA ALA A 33 8.28 -3.78 -15.97
C ALA A 33 8.24 -3.59 -14.47
N ALA A 34 7.23 -2.86 -13.98
CA ALA A 34 6.88 -2.87 -12.59
C ALA A 34 6.76 -4.36 -12.27
N ASP A 35 7.64 -4.86 -11.40
CA ASP A 35 7.65 -6.24 -10.95
C ASP A 35 6.19 -6.67 -10.79
N ARG A 36 5.71 -7.49 -11.72
CA ARG A 36 4.30 -7.90 -11.72
C ARG A 36 4.19 -8.91 -10.61
N VAL A 37 4.03 -8.41 -9.38
CA VAL A 37 3.63 -9.19 -8.23
C VAL A 37 2.41 -9.99 -8.66
N ALA A 38 2.47 -11.31 -8.47
CA ALA A 38 1.37 -12.19 -8.83
C ALA A 38 0.07 -11.68 -8.16
N PRO A 39 -1.07 -11.64 -8.87
CA PRO A 39 -2.33 -11.24 -8.27
C PRO A 39 -2.67 -12.13 -7.07
N VAL A 40 -3.11 -11.51 -5.98
CA VAL A 40 -3.51 -12.24 -4.77
C VAL A 40 -4.87 -12.88 -5.02
N ASP A 41 -4.96 -14.18 -4.80
CA ASP A 41 -6.20 -14.94 -4.83
C ASP A 41 -6.72 -15.17 -3.42
N PHE A 42 -8.04 -15.19 -3.25
CA PHE A 42 -8.69 -15.65 -2.02
C PHE A 42 -10.15 -16.04 -2.27
N GLY A 43 -10.63 -16.98 -1.46
CA GLY A 43 -11.99 -17.51 -1.53
C GLY A 43 -12.98 -16.83 -0.59
N HIS A 44 -14.21 -17.33 -0.63
CA HIS A 44 -15.29 -16.92 0.28
C HIS A 44 -14.92 -17.10 1.76
N GLU A 45 -14.33 -18.23 2.11
CA GLU A 45 -13.93 -18.56 3.49
C GLU A 45 -12.88 -17.58 4.03
N GLU A 46 -11.93 -17.18 3.19
CA GLU A 46 -10.86 -16.26 3.58
C GLU A 46 -11.37 -14.82 3.68
N LEU A 47 -12.39 -14.46 2.89
CA LEU A 47 -13.09 -13.19 3.04
C LEU A 47 -13.91 -13.12 4.34
N GLU A 48 -14.48 -14.24 4.78
CA GLU A 48 -15.12 -14.35 6.10
C GLU A 48 -14.12 -14.36 7.24
N ALA A 49 -12.96 -14.99 7.04
CA ALA A 49 -11.85 -14.92 7.97
C ALA A 49 -11.34 -13.48 8.09
N TYR A 50 -11.23 -12.72 7.00
CA TYR A 50 -10.91 -11.29 7.06
C TYR A 50 -11.94 -10.52 7.90
N GLU A 51 -13.23 -10.74 7.68
CA GLU A 51 -14.28 -10.06 8.44
C GLU A 51 -14.18 -10.30 9.95
N LYS A 52 -14.05 -11.58 10.35
CA LYS A 52 -13.89 -11.94 11.77
C LYS A 52 -12.56 -11.44 12.33
N GLY A 53 -11.51 -11.49 11.52
CA GLY A 53 -10.16 -11.09 11.89
C GLY A 53 -10.06 -9.59 12.14
N ILE A 54 -10.62 -8.75 11.26
CA ILE A 54 -10.58 -7.29 11.43
C ILE A 54 -11.38 -6.84 12.65
N ILE A 55 -12.45 -7.56 13.02
CA ILE A 55 -13.18 -7.36 14.28
C ILE A 55 -12.26 -7.66 15.47
N ALA A 56 -11.60 -8.83 15.48
CA ALA A 56 -10.68 -9.22 16.54
C ALA A 56 -9.50 -8.25 16.67
N GLU A 57 -8.90 -7.82 15.55
CA GLU A 57 -7.83 -6.82 15.55
C GLU A 57 -8.32 -5.48 16.14
N THR A 58 -9.54 -5.06 15.80
CA THR A 58 -10.13 -3.83 16.36
C THR A 58 -10.34 -3.93 17.86
N GLU A 59 -10.85 -5.05 18.36
CA GLU A 59 -11.06 -5.28 19.80
C GLU A 59 -9.74 -5.29 20.57
N LEU A 60 -8.70 -5.93 20.01
CA LEU A 60 -7.35 -5.93 20.59
C LEU A 60 -6.76 -4.52 20.65
N ALA A 61 -6.91 -3.73 19.58
CA ALA A 61 -6.43 -2.36 19.55
C ALA A 61 -7.18 -1.47 20.55
N VAL A 62 -8.51 -1.62 20.71
CA VAL A 62 -9.29 -0.91 21.74
C VAL A 62 -8.81 -1.29 23.15
N ALA A 63 -8.59 -2.58 23.42
CA ALA A 63 -8.12 -3.04 24.71
C ALA A 63 -6.70 -2.50 25.03
N ALA A 64 -5.83 -2.45 24.04
CA ALA A 64 -4.50 -1.89 24.14
C ALA A 64 -4.52 -0.38 24.46
N GLU A 65 -5.39 0.40 23.79
CA GLU A 65 -5.57 1.83 24.11
C GLU A 65 -6.11 2.06 25.52
N ALA A 66 -7.12 1.29 25.93
CA ALA A 66 -7.66 1.37 27.28
C ALA A 66 -6.57 1.09 28.33
N LYS A 67 -5.75 0.06 28.09
CA LYS A 67 -4.62 -0.29 28.96
C LYS A 67 -3.56 0.81 29.01
N ALA A 68 -3.25 1.43 27.87
CA ALA A 68 -2.30 2.54 27.80
C ALA A 68 -2.82 3.77 28.56
N ALA A 69 -4.11 4.08 28.43
CA ALA A 69 -4.75 5.19 29.12
C ALA A 69 -4.76 5.00 30.65
N SER A 70 -4.91 3.75 31.13
CA SER A 70 -4.91 3.43 32.57
C SER A 70 -3.53 3.13 33.15
N ALA A 71 -2.46 3.14 32.36
CA ALA A 71 -1.12 2.74 32.82
C ALA A 71 -0.52 3.75 33.81
N ALA A 72 -0.01 3.24 34.93
CA ALA A 72 0.57 4.06 36.00
C ALA A 72 1.99 4.58 35.67
N THR A 73 2.71 3.92 34.74
CA THR A 73 4.07 4.29 34.35
C THR A 73 4.18 4.58 32.86
N PRO A 74 5.15 5.40 32.43
CA PRO A 74 5.44 5.62 31.01
C PRO A 74 5.76 4.31 30.26
N GLU A 75 6.50 3.39 30.87
CA GLU A 75 6.90 2.12 30.27
C GLU A 75 5.67 1.24 30.00
N ALA A 76 4.80 1.07 31.00
CA ALA A 76 3.57 0.29 30.83
C ALA A 76 2.62 0.91 29.80
N ARG A 77 2.63 2.25 29.68
CA ARG A 77 1.88 2.97 28.64
C ARG A 77 2.45 2.70 27.25
N ALA A 78 3.77 2.73 27.11
CA ALA A 78 4.45 2.43 25.85
C ALA A 78 4.22 0.99 25.41
N ASP A 79 4.36 0.01 26.31
CA ASP A 79 4.13 -1.41 26.03
C ASP A 79 2.68 -1.67 25.60
N ALA A 80 1.72 -1.09 26.31
CA ALA A 80 0.31 -1.16 25.92
C ALA A 80 0.07 -0.46 24.57
N GLY A 81 0.74 0.68 24.34
CA GLY A 81 0.73 1.37 23.05
C GLY A 81 1.29 0.53 21.91
N GLN A 82 2.25 -0.37 22.15
CA GLN A 82 2.78 -1.30 21.16
C GLN A 82 1.84 -2.49 20.88
N ALA A 83 1.00 -2.87 21.83
CA ALA A 83 0.08 -4.00 21.67
C ALA A 83 -1.06 -3.73 20.66
N LYS A 84 -1.31 -2.47 20.27
CA LYS A 84 -2.32 -2.12 19.26
C LYS A 84 -1.84 -2.27 17.81
N TRP A 85 -0.53 -2.48 17.60
CA TRP A 85 0.06 -2.49 16.26
C TRP A 85 -0.19 -3.81 15.55
N GLU A 86 -0.15 -3.77 14.22
CA GLU A 86 -0.34 -4.94 13.36
C GLU A 86 0.60 -6.10 13.68
N SER A 87 1.82 -5.82 14.15
CA SER A 87 2.78 -6.85 14.60
C SER A 87 2.27 -7.66 15.79
N ALA A 88 1.40 -7.09 16.62
CA ALA A 88 0.80 -7.74 17.79
C ALA A 88 -0.62 -8.26 17.49
N THR A 89 -1.43 -7.54 16.71
CA THR A 89 -2.85 -7.90 16.48
C THR A 89 -3.03 -8.99 15.43
N ILE A 90 -2.22 -8.99 14.36
CA ILE A 90 -2.35 -9.96 13.25
C ILE A 90 -2.14 -11.41 13.72
N PRO A 91 -1.11 -11.76 14.53
CA PRO A 91 -0.93 -13.13 15.01
C PRO A 91 -2.12 -13.64 15.84
N GLU A 92 -2.72 -12.80 16.68
CA GLU A 92 -3.86 -13.19 17.51
C GLU A 92 -5.15 -13.32 16.68
N ALA A 93 -5.40 -12.38 15.76
CA ALA A 93 -6.53 -12.46 14.86
C ALA A 93 -6.47 -13.70 13.94
N ALA A 94 -5.27 -14.05 13.44
CA ALA A 94 -5.06 -15.25 12.64
C ALA A 94 -5.46 -16.53 13.39
N LYS A 95 -5.10 -16.64 14.69
CA LYS A 95 -5.51 -17.77 15.55
C LYS A 95 -7.02 -17.84 15.70
N VAL A 96 -7.69 -16.71 15.93
CA VAL A 96 -9.16 -16.64 16.09
C VAL A 96 -9.90 -17.17 14.87
N VAL A 97 -9.38 -16.89 13.67
CA VAL A 97 -10.04 -17.26 12.42
C VAL A 97 -9.53 -18.57 11.80
N GLY A 98 -8.60 -19.25 12.48
CA GLY A 98 -8.07 -20.54 12.05
C GLY A 98 -7.17 -20.48 10.82
N LEU A 99 -6.56 -19.31 10.52
CA LEU A 99 -5.60 -19.16 9.43
C LEU A 99 -4.16 -19.14 9.95
N SER A 100 -3.20 -19.49 9.09
CA SER A 100 -1.80 -19.17 9.36
C SER A 100 -1.61 -17.66 9.38
N GLU A 101 -0.69 -17.16 10.21
CA GLU A 101 -0.40 -15.72 10.28
C GLU A 101 -0.01 -15.16 8.90
N GLY A 102 0.85 -15.88 8.18
CA GLY A 102 1.31 -15.47 6.85
C GLY A 102 0.15 -15.32 5.86
N ARG A 103 -0.79 -16.27 5.85
CA ARG A 103 -1.93 -16.23 4.94
C ARG A 103 -2.93 -15.14 5.32
N TYR A 104 -3.22 -15.00 6.62
CA TYR A 104 -4.09 -13.93 7.10
C TYR A 104 -3.50 -12.54 6.75
N ARG A 105 -2.20 -12.34 6.97
CA ARG A 105 -1.49 -11.11 6.62
C ARG A 105 -1.56 -10.80 5.12
N GLU A 106 -1.38 -11.80 4.27
CA GLU A 106 -1.46 -11.66 2.81
C GLU A 106 -2.87 -11.23 2.36
N VAL A 107 -3.90 -11.96 2.77
CA VAL A 107 -5.29 -11.67 2.39
C VAL A 107 -5.73 -10.32 2.94
N ARG A 108 -5.48 -10.05 4.23
CA ARG A 108 -5.74 -8.77 4.88
C ARG A 108 -5.05 -7.62 4.16
N GLY A 109 -3.77 -7.77 3.81
CA GLY A 109 -3.02 -6.75 3.10
C GLY A 109 -3.58 -6.46 1.70
N ALA A 110 -4.01 -7.50 0.99
CA ALA A 110 -4.65 -7.35 -0.31
C ALA A 110 -6.01 -6.64 -0.22
N ILE A 111 -6.84 -6.99 0.76
CA ILE A 111 -8.14 -6.34 0.98
C ILE A 111 -7.95 -4.88 1.43
N ASN A 112 -7.07 -4.64 2.41
CA ASN A 112 -6.79 -3.28 2.90
C ASN A 112 -6.25 -2.38 1.79
N ARG A 113 -5.36 -2.88 0.93
CA ARG A 113 -4.87 -2.14 -0.24
C ARG A 113 -6.02 -1.74 -1.19
N ALA A 114 -6.99 -2.62 -1.40
CA ALA A 114 -8.15 -2.30 -2.22
C ALA A 114 -9.01 -1.20 -1.57
N PHE A 115 -9.24 -1.27 -0.25
CA PHE A 115 -9.97 -0.23 0.49
C PHE A 115 -9.23 1.11 0.54
N GLU A 116 -7.93 1.11 0.79
CA GLU A 116 -7.08 2.31 0.71
C GLU A 116 -7.22 2.98 -0.66
N ASN A 117 -7.11 2.20 -1.74
CA ASN A 117 -7.26 2.75 -3.09
C ASN A 117 -8.68 3.26 -3.34
N LEU A 118 -9.73 2.59 -2.85
CA LEU A 118 -11.09 3.09 -2.95
C LEU A 118 -11.28 4.42 -2.18
N ASP A 119 -10.71 4.53 -0.99
CA ASP A 119 -10.79 5.70 -0.11
C ASP A 119 -10.05 6.90 -0.72
N TYR A 120 -8.81 6.70 -1.14
CA TYR A 120 -8.04 7.73 -1.86
C TYR A 120 -8.75 8.24 -3.11
N GLN A 121 -9.52 7.38 -3.78
CA GLN A 121 -10.30 7.71 -4.97
C GLN A 121 -11.67 8.34 -4.67
N GLY A 122 -12.04 8.50 -3.39
CA GLY A 122 -13.35 9.01 -2.96
C GLY A 122 -14.51 8.06 -3.30
N LYS A 123 -14.24 6.78 -3.53
CA LYS A 123 -15.26 5.75 -3.84
C LYS A 123 -15.89 5.15 -2.59
N ILE A 124 -15.24 5.29 -1.45
CA ILE A 124 -15.78 5.03 -0.12
C ILE A 124 -15.48 6.23 0.78
N ASP A 125 -16.34 6.48 1.77
CA ASP A 125 -16.18 7.58 2.73
C ASP A 125 -15.23 7.18 3.87
N GLY A 126 -13.97 6.95 3.52
CA GLY A 126 -12.94 6.55 4.47
C GLY A 126 -12.12 7.73 5.02
N PRO A 127 -11.24 7.46 5.99
CA PRO A 127 -10.46 8.51 6.66
C PRO A 127 -9.32 9.10 5.82
N MET A 128 -9.02 8.54 4.64
CA MET A 128 -7.86 8.90 3.83
C MET A 128 -8.20 9.64 2.53
N ALA A 129 -9.46 10.06 2.33
CA ALA A 129 -9.86 10.83 1.17
C ALA A 129 -8.94 12.06 0.96
N MET A 130 -8.34 12.16 -0.22
CA MET A 130 -7.41 13.24 -0.58
C MET A 130 -8.05 14.25 -1.52
N ASP A 131 -7.71 15.53 -1.37
CA ASP A 131 -7.93 16.52 -2.43
C ASP A 131 -6.92 16.26 -3.57
N THR A 132 -7.44 15.77 -4.69
CA THR A 132 -6.65 15.29 -5.83
C THR A 132 -6.24 16.41 -6.80
N ILE A 133 -6.70 17.66 -6.58
CA ILE A 133 -6.48 18.80 -7.49
C ILE A 133 -4.98 19.05 -7.73
N LEU A 134 -4.15 18.91 -6.69
CA LEU A 134 -2.70 19.15 -6.75
C LEU A 134 -1.86 17.86 -6.80
N ALA A 135 -2.47 16.70 -7.03
CA ALA A 135 -1.76 15.42 -7.06
C ALA A 135 -0.66 15.40 -8.15
N SER A 136 0.53 14.89 -7.80
CA SER A 136 1.61 14.66 -8.77
C SER A 136 1.18 13.65 -9.85
N PRO A 137 1.78 13.64 -11.05
CA PRO A 137 1.39 12.69 -12.10
C PRO A 137 1.43 11.21 -11.67
N PRO A 138 2.44 10.74 -10.90
CA PRO A 138 2.43 9.37 -10.36
C PRO A 138 1.26 9.12 -9.39
N LEU A 139 0.92 10.10 -8.56
CA LEU A 139 -0.21 9.98 -7.64
C LEU A 139 -1.54 9.96 -8.41
N LYS A 140 -1.70 10.79 -9.44
CA LYS A 140 -2.86 10.76 -10.34
C LYS A 140 -3.04 9.39 -11.00
N ALA A 141 -1.95 8.79 -11.49
CA ALA A 141 -2.00 7.45 -12.08
C ALA A 141 -2.52 6.40 -11.07
N ARG A 142 -2.06 6.47 -9.81
CA ARG A 142 -2.56 5.61 -8.72
C ARG A 142 -4.03 5.87 -8.41
N LEU A 143 -4.45 7.13 -8.38
CA LEU A 143 -5.84 7.53 -8.15
C LEU A 143 -6.78 7.15 -9.30
N THR A 144 -6.26 6.89 -10.50
CA THR A 144 -7.08 6.41 -11.63
C THR A 144 -6.99 4.90 -11.87
N ALA A 145 -6.10 4.20 -11.16
CA ALA A 145 -5.92 2.77 -11.31
C ALA A 145 -7.12 1.96 -10.80
N ASP A 146 -7.30 0.74 -11.33
CA ASP A 146 -8.29 -0.21 -10.79
C ASP A 146 -7.93 -0.56 -9.33
N PRO A 147 -8.78 -0.24 -8.33
CA PRO A 147 -8.54 -0.57 -6.93
C PRO A 147 -8.34 -2.07 -6.68
N PHE A 148 -8.84 -2.92 -7.58
CA PHE A 148 -8.78 -4.37 -7.48
C PHE A 148 -7.74 -5.00 -8.41
N GLY A 149 -6.93 -4.19 -9.11
CA GLY A 149 -6.00 -4.67 -10.15
C GLY A 149 -4.90 -5.61 -9.65
N HIS A 150 -4.68 -5.68 -8.33
CA HIS A 150 -3.76 -6.61 -7.67
C HIS A 150 -4.41 -7.94 -7.23
N LEU A 151 -5.69 -8.15 -7.54
CA LEU A 151 -6.45 -9.35 -7.19
C LEU A 151 -6.73 -10.21 -8.41
N THR A 152 -6.97 -11.51 -8.20
CA THR A 152 -7.59 -12.34 -9.25
C THR A 152 -9.02 -11.85 -9.53
N PRO A 153 -9.59 -12.14 -10.71
CA PRO A 153 -10.98 -11.78 -11.01
C PRO A 153 -11.99 -12.33 -10.01
N THR A 154 -11.77 -13.56 -9.52
CA THR A 154 -12.64 -14.21 -8.52
C THR A 154 -12.58 -13.50 -7.18
N ALA A 155 -11.37 -13.23 -6.67
CA ALA A 155 -11.18 -12.50 -5.42
C ALA A 155 -11.76 -11.08 -5.49
N ALA A 156 -11.54 -10.38 -6.60
CA ALA A 156 -12.11 -9.05 -6.85
C ALA A 156 -13.64 -9.08 -6.86
N ALA A 157 -14.26 -10.06 -7.52
CA ALA A 157 -15.71 -10.21 -7.54
C ALA A 157 -16.28 -10.50 -6.15
N GLY A 158 -15.63 -11.40 -5.38
CA GLY A 158 -16.00 -11.69 -4.00
C GLY A 158 -15.94 -10.46 -3.09
N LEU A 159 -14.86 -9.68 -3.18
CA LEU A 159 -14.69 -8.47 -2.40
C LEU A 159 -15.70 -7.38 -2.79
N LYS A 160 -15.93 -7.15 -4.09
CA LYS A 160 -16.93 -6.21 -4.59
C LYS A 160 -18.33 -6.53 -4.06
N GLY A 161 -18.68 -7.82 -3.95
CA GLY A 161 -19.95 -8.27 -3.41
C GLY A 161 -20.13 -8.06 -1.89
N ARG A 162 -19.09 -7.62 -1.17
CA ARG A 162 -19.14 -7.40 0.29
C ARG A 162 -18.67 -6.01 0.74
N LEU A 163 -18.47 -5.06 -0.17
CA LEU A 163 -17.97 -3.72 0.18
C LEU A 163 -18.79 -3.07 1.29
N ASP A 164 -20.11 -3.00 1.14
CA ASP A 164 -21.00 -2.35 2.13
C ASP A 164 -20.89 -2.94 3.54
N ARG A 165 -20.58 -4.24 3.63
CA ARG A 165 -20.41 -4.94 4.91
C ARG A 165 -19.02 -4.73 5.50
N LEU A 166 -17.98 -4.77 4.68
CA LEU A 166 -16.59 -4.76 5.13
C LEU A 166 -16.01 -3.35 5.30
N THR A 167 -16.45 -2.40 4.48
CA THR A 167 -15.95 -1.01 4.50
C THR A 167 -16.13 -0.35 5.87
N PRO A 168 -17.29 -0.42 6.56
CA PRO A 168 -17.44 0.17 7.89
C PRO A 168 -16.49 -0.44 8.95
N LEU A 169 -16.21 -1.75 8.86
CA LEU A 169 -15.29 -2.44 9.76
C LEU A 169 -13.85 -1.95 9.54
N TRP A 170 -13.44 -1.87 8.28
CA TRP A 170 -12.13 -1.36 7.91
C TRP A 170 -11.95 0.11 8.32
N ILE A 171 -12.95 0.98 8.07
CA ILE A 171 -12.91 2.39 8.50
C ILE A 171 -12.73 2.50 10.02
N LYS A 172 -13.49 1.71 10.79
CA LYS A 172 -13.38 1.67 12.24
C LYS A 172 -11.97 1.29 12.68
N TYR A 173 -11.40 0.25 12.08
CA TYR A 173 -10.04 -0.19 12.36
C TYR A 173 -9.00 0.89 12.03
N VAL A 174 -9.07 1.49 10.83
CA VAL A 174 -8.10 2.49 10.38
C VAL A 174 -8.15 3.74 11.24
N ARG A 175 -9.35 4.23 11.62
CA ARG A 175 -9.45 5.41 12.50
C ARG A 175 -8.78 5.20 13.86
N LEU A 176 -8.84 3.97 14.38
CA LEU A 176 -8.21 3.59 15.64
C LEU A 176 -6.68 3.53 15.52
N THR A 177 -6.17 2.99 14.41
CA THR A 177 -4.74 2.74 14.25
C THR A 177 -3.96 3.85 13.53
N ALA A 178 -4.63 4.72 12.76
CA ALA A 178 -4.01 5.82 12.02
C ALA A 178 -3.62 7.01 12.90
N ALA A 179 -4.31 7.26 14.02
CA ALA A 179 -4.00 8.35 14.94
C ALA A 179 -2.68 8.15 15.75
N SER A 180 -1.94 7.08 15.44
CA SER A 180 -0.88 6.54 16.29
C SER A 180 0.43 6.25 15.56
N GLN A 181 0.51 6.59 14.27
CA GLN A 181 1.74 6.49 13.47
C GLN A 181 2.55 7.79 13.53
#